data_AF-A0A956KQV0-F1
#
_entry.id   AF-A0A956KQV0-F1
#
_cell.length_a   1.000
_cell.length_b   1.000
_cell.length_c   1.000
_cell.angle_alpha   90.00
_cell.angle_beta   90.00
_cell.angle_gamma   90.00
#
_symmetry.space_group_name_H-M   'P 1'
#
loop_
_entity.id
_entity.type
_entity.pdbx_description
1 polymer ?
#
loop_
_entity_poly.entity_id
_entity_poly.type
_entity_poly.pdbx_seq_one_letter_code
_entity_poly.pdbx_strand_id
1 'polypeptide(L)'
;RLLATLGDRAEVEAMARVAAASPKAETLLALGLSGRPPALERCLGHLDHAEHGAVARRAFSLVTGHDGTGDAEALHGWWQRERARFDDDRRYRDGHLLEAGALRRLLGAASPDQRPALVDELRIRSGGRLVLVDPRLAPPEAWRRCVDALDDAVLGTIDLEAGFPWTAAS
;
A
#
# COMPACT_ATOMS: atom_id res chain seq x y z
N ARG A 1 -11.89 -2.26 6.39
CA ARG A 1 -11.08 -2.45 5.16
C ARG A 1 -9.62 -2.44 5.58
N LEU A 2 -8.94 -3.59 5.56
CA LEU A 2 -7.49 -3.62 5.76
C LEU A 2 -6.85 -2.78 4.65
N LEU A 3 -5.92 -1.90 4.99
CA LEU A 3 -5.08 -1.29 3.97
C LEU A 3 -4.27 -2.44 3.39
N ALA A 4 -4.44 -2.71 2.11
CA ALA A 4 -3.82 -3.86 1.45
C ALA A 4 -2.32 -3.65 1.24
N THR A 5 -1.58 -3.20 2.24
CA THR A 5 -0.13 -3.43 2.39
C THR A 5 0.19 -4.91 2.63
N LEU A 6 -0.85 -5.75 2.59
CA LEU A 6 -0.84 -7.14 2.96
C LEU A 6 -0.15 -8.00 1.92
N GLY A 7 0.58 -8.96 2.48
CA GLY A 7 1.08 -10.13 1.80
C GLY A 7 2.44 -9.96 1.14
N ASP A 8 3.21 -11.03 1.13
CA ASP A 8 4.51 -11.07 0.47
C ASP A 8 4.36 -10.86 -1.06
N ARG A 9 5.50 -10.92 -1.76
CA ARG A 9 5.52 -10.84 -3.22
C ARG A 9 4.59 -11.88 -3.87
N ALA A 10 4.63 -13.13 -3.41
CA ALA A 10 3.86 -14.22 -4.01
C ALA A 10 2.35 -14.05 -3.81
N GLU A 11 1.92 -13.58 -2.64
CA GLU A 11 0.52 -13.28 -2.32
C GLU A 11 -0.02 -12.14 -3.20
N VAL A 12 0.77 -11.07 -3.38
CA VAL A 12 0.39 -9.96 -4.27
C VAL A 12 0.36 -10.39 -5.74
N GLU A 13 1.32 -11.20 -6.19
CA GLU A 13 1.32 -11.77 -7.55
C GLU A 13 0.12 -12.71 -7.78
N ALA A 14 -0.28 -13.50 -6.79
CA ALA A 14 -1.50 -14.31 -6.85
C ALA A 14 -2.75 -13.44 -7.00
N MET A 15 -2.86 -12.38 -6.20
CA MET A 15 -3.94 -11.41 -6.30
C MET A 15 -3.96 -10.69 -7.66
N ALA A 16 -2.79 -10.35 -8.20
CA ALA A 16 -2.63 -9.73 -9.50
C ALA A 16 -3.14 -10.63 -10.64
N ARG A 17 -2.88 -11.94 -10.55
CA ARG A 17 -3.44 -12.94 -11.50
C ARG A 17 -4.95 -13.02 -11.41
N VAL A 18 -5.52 -13.00 -10.20
CA VAL A 18 -6.98 -12.99 -10.01
C VAL A 18 -7.59 -11.72 -10.60
N ALA A 19 -6.98 -10.56 -10.37
CA ALA A 19 -7.44 -9.28 -10.93
C ALA A 19 -7.40 -9.27 -12.47
N ALA A 20 -6.37 -9.86 -13.08
CA ALA A 20 -6.27 -9.95 -14.53
C ALA A 20 -7.36 -10.85 -15.15
N ALA A 21 -7.74 -11.93 -14.47
CA ALA A 21 -8.77 -12.86 -14.94
C ALA A 21 -10.20 -12.35 -14.71
N SER A 22 -10.43 -11.67 -13.58
CA SER A 22 -11.73 -11.13 -13.20
C SER A 22 -11.52 -9.84 -12.39
N PRO A 23 -11.36 -8.70 -13.08
CA PRO A 23 -11.09 -7.45 -12.39
C PRO A 23 -12.30 -7.08 -11.54
N LYS A 24 -12.02 -6.76 -10.28
CA LYS A 24 -12.97 -6.13 -9.37
C LYS A 24 -12.33 -4.86 -8.83
N ALA A 25 -13.15 -3.86 -8.56
CA ALA A 25 -12.65 -2.58 -8.09
C ALA A 25 -11.86 -2.72 -6.79
N GLU A 26 -12.31 -3.58 -5.89
CA GLU A 26 -11.65 -3.88 -4.62
C GLU A 26 -10.28 -4.53 -4.84
N THR A 27 -10.16 -5.46 -5.79
CA THR A 27 -8.90 -6.13 -6.08
C THR A 27 -7.89 -5.17 -6.70
N LEU A 28 -8.32 -4.31 -7.64
CA LEU A 28 -7.44 -3.29 -8.23
C LEU A 28 -6.98 -2.26 -7.20
N LEU A 29 -7.89 -1.83 -6.32
CA LEU A 29 -7.52 -0.94 -5.22
C LEU A 29 -6.55 -1.63 -4.25
N ALA A 30 -6.77 -2.91 -3.94
CA ALA A 30 -5.87 -3.67 -3.08
C ALA A 30 -4.46 -3.78 -3.67
N LEU A 31 -4.33 -4.01 -4.98
CA LEU A 31 -3.05 -4.00 -5.69
C LEU A 31 -2.34 -2.65 -5.56
N GLY A 32 -3.04 -1.53 -5.75
CA GLY A 32 -2.44 -0.21 -5.54
C GLY A 32 -2.08 0.11 -4.08
N LEU A 33 -2.85 -0.42 -3.13
CA LEU A 33 -2.54 -0.30 -1.70
C LEU A 33 -1.34 -1.16 -1.28
N SER A 34 -0.99 -2.20 -2.05
CA SER A 34 0.18 -3.05 -1.78
C SER A 34 1.50 -2.32 -1.98
N GLY A 35 1.50 -1.28 -2.81
CA GLY A 35 2.70 -0.52 -3.14
C GLY A 35 3.67 -1.25 -4.07
N ARG A 36 3.38 -2.47 -4.53
CA ARG A 36 4.31 -3.26 -5.34
C ARG A 36 4.23 -2.88 -6.82
N PRO A 37 5.35 -2.56 -7.49
CA PRO A 37 5.36 -2.20 -8.91
C PRO A 37 4.79 -3.28 -9.86
N PRO A 38 5.06 -4.59 -9.67
CA PRO A 38 4.45 -5.62 -10.53
C PRO A 38 2.91 -5.66 -10.46
N ALA A 39 2.33 -5.25 -9.34
CA ALA A 39 0.88 -5.15 -9.17
C ALA A 39 0.29 -3.99 -10.01
N LEU A 40 1.05 -2.91 -10.15
CA LEU A 40 0.67 -1.70 -10.88
C LEU A 40 0.62 -1.92 -12.40
N GLU A 41 1.53 -2.73 -12.95
CA GLU A 41 1.52 -3.11 -14.36
C GLU A 41 0.19 -3.77 -14.77
N ARG A 42 -0.47 -4.46 -13.84
CA ARG A 42 -1.81 -5.03 -14.08
C ARG A 42 -2.89 -3.97 -14.05
N CYS A 43 -2.81 -2.99 -13.15
CA CYS A 43 -3.76 -1.87 -13.13
C CYS A 43 -3.72 -1.05 -14.42
N LEU A 44 -2.53 -0.89 -15.04
CA LEU A 44 -2.39 -0.18 -16.31
C LEU A 44 -3.24 -0.78 -17.44
N GLY A 45 -3.38 -2.11 -17.48
CA GLY A 45 -4.23 -2.80 -18.46
C GLY A 45 -5.72 -2.52 -18.35
N HIS A 46 -6.17 -1.84 -17.28
CA HIS A 46 -7.58 -1.54 -17.02
C HIS A 46 -7.92 -0.04 -17.03
N LEU A 47 -7.00 0.84 -17.42
CA LEU A 47 -7.17 2.29 -17.35
C LEU A 47 -8.36 2.84 -18.17
N ASP A 48 -8.68 2.21 -19.30
CA ASP A 48 -9.79 2.61 -20.18
C ASP A 48 -11.07 1.79 -19.95
N HIS A 49 -11.08 0.89 -18.98
CA HIS A 49 -12.25 0.07 -18.70
C HIS A 49 -13.37 0.93 -18.10
N ALA A 50 -14.58 0.90 -18.66
CA ALA A 50 -15.68 1.76 -18.24
C ALA A 50 -16.00 1.66 -16.73
N GLU A 51 -15.95 0.45 -16.17
CA GLU A 51 -16.27 0.21 -14.77
C GLU A 51 -15.06 0.31 -13.82
N HIS A 52 -13.84 0.21 -14.34
CA HIS A 52 -12.64 -0.02 -13.52
C HIS A 52 -11.51 0.99 -13.74
N GLY A 53 -11.60 1.82 -14.78
CA GLY A 53 -10.57 2.81 -15.12
C GLY A 53 -10.30 3.77 -13.98
N ALA A 54 -11.34 4.28 -13.31
CA ALA A 54 -11.19 5.20 -12.19
C ALA A 54 -10.42 4.58 -11.01
N VAL A 55 -10.69 3.32 -10.67
CA VAL A 55 -10.01 2.64 -9.56
C VAL A 55 -8.61 2.14 -9.95
N ALA A 56 -8.41 1.75 -11.21
CA ALA A 56 -7.09 1.45 -11.75
C ALA A 56 -6.17 2.68 -11.72
N ARG A 57 -6.69 3.86 -12.10
CA ARG A 57 -5.99 5.15 -12.00
C ARG A 57 -5.67 5.49 -10.55
N ARG A 58 -6.63 5.32 -9.65
CA ARG A 58 -6.39 5.52 -8.21
C ARG A 58 -5.30 4.59 -7.69
N ALA A 59 -5.35 3.30 -8.03
CA ALA A 59 -4.32 2.34 -7.66
C ALA A 59 -2.94 2.76 -8.18
N PHE A 60 -2.89 3.23 -9.44
CA PHE A 60 -1.69 3.76 -10.06
C PHE A 60 -1.11 4.95 -9.29
N SER A 61 -1.94 5.95 -8.99
CA SER A 61 -1.55 7.15 -8.24
C SER A 61 -1.03 6.82 -6.84
N LEU A 62 -1.68 5.89 -6.14
CA LEU A 62 -1.31 5.51 -4.78
C LEU A 62 0.11 4.95 -4.67
N VAL A 63 0.60 4.26 -5.70
CA VAL A 63 1.96 3.70 -5.72
C VAL A 63 2.95 4.73 -6.25
N THR A 64 2.61 5.39 -7.36
CA THR A 64 3.55 6.20 -8.16
C THR A 64 3.65 7.65 -7.71
N GLY A 65 2.65 8.17 -6.99
CA GLY A 65 2.52 9.59 -6.69
C GLY A 65 2.11 10.44 -7.91
N HIS A 66 1.90 9.82 -9.08
CA HIS A 66 1.33 10.51 -10.23
C HIS A 66 -0.12 10.89 -9.94
N ASP A 67 -0.58 12.04 -10.42
CA ASP A 67 -1.95 12.53 -10.19
C ASP A 67 -3.05 11.71 -10.91
N GLY A 68 -2.64 10.73 -11.71
CA GLY A 68 -3.52 9.84 -12.48
C GLY A 68 -4.21 10.50 -13.68
N THR A 69 -3.83 11.73 -14.02
CA THR A 69 -4.39 12.49 -15.14
C THR A 69 -3.81 12.06 -16.49
N GLY A 70 -4.49 12.39 -17.59
CA GLY A 70 -4.16 11.94 -18.95
C GLY A 70 -4.94 10.71 -19.39
N ASP A 71 -4.87 10.37 -20.67
CA ASP A 71 -5.44 9.11 -21.19
C ASP A 71 -4.56 7.91 -20.80
N ALA A 72 -5.00 6.68 -21.14
CA ALA A 72 -4.25 5.49 -20.78
C ALA A 72 -2.91 5.37 -21.51
N GLU A 73 -2.80 5.92 -22.72
CA GLU A 73 -1.57 5.93 -23.50
C GLU A 73 -0.51 6.83 -22.81
N ALA A 74 -0.90 8.03 -22.39
CA ALA A 74 -0.05 8.95 -21.65
C ALA A 74 0.47 8.33 -20.34
N LEU A 75 -0.41 7.65 -19.59
CA LEU A 75 -0.03 6.97 -18.34
C LEU A 75 0.90 5.77 -18.59
N HIS A 76 0.66 4.96 -19.64
CA HIS A 76 1.58 3.90 -20.04
C HIS A 76 2.94 4.48 -20.44
N GLY A 77 2.95 5.52 -21.27
CA GLY A 77 4.18 6.16 -21.72
C GLY A 77 4.97 6.76 -20.56
N TRP A 78 4.29 7.36 -19.58
CA TRP A 78 4.92 7.81 -18.34
C TRP A 78 5.52 6.64 -17.57
N TRP A 79 4.77 5.55 -17.38
CA TRP A 79 5.24 4.39 -16.63
C TRP A 79 6.49 3.78 -17.26
N GLN A 80 6.51 3.61 -18.58
CA GLN A 80 7.68 3.06 -19.28
C GLN A 80 8.95 3.89 -19.06
N ARG A 81 8.84 5.21 -18.91
CA ARG A 81 9.98 6.09 -18.62
C ARG A 81 10.43 6.01 -17.17
N GLU A 82 9.48 5.95 -16.23
CA GLU A 82 9.76 6.04 -14.80
C GLU A 82 9.99 4.67 -14.13
N ARG A 83 9.63 3.56 -14.81
CA ARG A 83 9.65 2.19 -14.28
C ARG A 83 10.93 1.82 -13.55
N ALA A 84 12.08 2.22 -14.10
CA ALA A 84 13.40 1.89 -13.57
C ALA A 84 13.67 2.46 -12.17
N ARG A 85 12.88 3.44 -11.71
CA ARG A 85 12.98 4.00 -10.35
C ARG A 85 12.28 3.13 -9.30
N PHE A 86 11.51 2.15 -9.73
CA PHE A 86 10.68 1.30 -8.87
C PHE A 86 11.24 -0.12 -8.84
N ASP A 87 11.75 -0.53 -7.69
CA ASP A 87 12.25 -1.88 -7.43
C ASP A 87 11.07 -2.84 -7.19
N ASP A 88 11.08 -3.99 -7.85
CA ASP A 88 10.01 -4.98 -7.80
C ASP A 88 9.86 -5.64 -6.43
N ASP A 89 10.95 -5.71 -5.68
CA ASP A 89 11.01 -6.33 -4.37
C ASP A 89 10.72 -5.35 -3.24
N ARG A 90 10.34 -4.11 -3.58
CA ARG A 90 10.05 -3.06 -2.61
C ARG A 90 8.66 -2.49 -2.78
N ARG A 91 8.16 -1.88 -1.71
CA ARG A 91 6.88 -1.17 -1.71
C ARG A 91 7.08 0.32 -1.87
N TYR A 92 6.16 0.93 -2.59
CA TYR A 92 6.12 2.36 -2.83
C TYR A 92 4.76 2.93 -2.44
N ARG A 93 4.78 4.15 -1.95
CA ARG A 93 3.60 4.95 -1.66
C ARG A 93 3.83 6.38 -2.11
N ASP A 94 2.91 6.91 -2.90
CA ASP A 94 2.98 8.28 -3.41
C ASP A 94 4.35 8.58 -4.07
N GLY A 95 4.93 7.59 -4.76
CA GLY A 95 6.22 7.71 -5.46
C GLY A 95 7.45 7.52 -4.58
N HIS A 96 7.28 7.26 -3.29
CA HIS A 96 8.36 7.07 -2.33
C HIS A 96 8.45 5.64 -1.86
N LEU A 97 9.68 5.13 -1.71
CA LEU A 97 9.95 3.86 -1.06
C LEU A 97 9.32 3.86 0.34
N LEU A 98 8.56 2.82 0.66
CA LEU A 98 7.86 2.68 1.93
C LEU A 98 8.87 2.23 3.01
N GLU A 99 9.61 3.19 3.54
CA GLU A 99 10.55 3.02 4.66
C GLU A 99 9.98 3.67 5.92
N ALA A 100 10.71 3.58 7.05
CA ALA A 100 10.30 4.10 8.35
C ALA A 100 9.66 5.51 8.30
N GLY A 101 10.35 6.47 7.68
CA GLY A 101 9.86 7.85 7.56
C GLY A 101 8.61 7.98 6.67
N ALA A 102 8.50 7.16 5.61
CA ALA A 102 7.30 7.13 4.77
C ALA A 102 6.11 6.49 5.51
N LEU A 103 6.36 5.45 6.30
CA LEU A 103 5.35 4.81 7.13
C LEU A 103 4.82 5.77 8.21
N ARG A 104 5.70 6.54 8.87
CA ARG A 104 5.29 7.60 9.81
C ARG A 104 4.38 8.64 9.13
N ARG A 105 4.77 9.13 7.94
CA ARG A 105 3.93 10.07 7.16
C ARG A 105 2.57 9.48 6.82
N LEU A 106 2.53 8.22 6.42
CA LEU A 106 1.29 7.50 6.12
C LEU A 106 0.38 7.43 7.36
N LEU A 107 0.93 7.09 8.52
CA LEU A 107 0.19 7.08 9.79
C LEU A 107 -0.34 8.48 10.17
N GLY A 108 0.45 9.52 9.95
CA GLY A 108 0.06 10.90 10.20
C GLY A 108 -1.07 11.38 9.30
N ALA A 109 -1.06 10.97 8.02
CA ALA A 109 -2.05 11.34 7.02
C ALA A 109 -3.31 10.45 7.02
N ALA A 110 -3.30 9.33 7.74
CA ALA A 110 -4.39 8.36 7.74
C ALA A 110 -5.71 8.96 8.24
N SER A 111 -6.77 8.79 7.45
CA SER A 111 -8.13 9.17 7.85
C SER A 111 -8.60 8.33 9.04
N PRO A 112 -9.55 8.80 9.86
CA PRO A 112 -10.08 8.04 11.00
C PRO A 112 -10.49 6.60 10.66
N ASP A 113 -11.09 6.38 9.48
CA ASP A 113 -11.53 5.06 9.02
C ASP A 113 -10.38 4.11 8.63
N GLN A 114 -9.20 4.67 8.31
CA GLN A 114 -8.02 3.93 7.89
C GLN A 114 -7.13 3.50 9.07
N ARG A 115 -7.08 4.32 10.12
CA ARG A 115 -6.18 4.11 11.27
C ARG A 115 -6.32 2.73 11.91
N PRO A 116 -7.54 2.19 12.17
CA PRO A 116 -7.64 0.91 12.85
C PRO A 116 -6.98 -0.23 12.07
N ALA A 117 -7.17 -0.24 10.75
CA ALA A 117 -6.53 -1.22 9.87
C ALA A 117 -5.01 -1.07 9.84
N LEU A 118 -4.48 0.15 9.87
CA LEU A 118 -3.03 0.40 9.94
C LEU A 118 -2.43 -0.08 11.25
N VAL A 119 -3.13 0.16 12.36
CA VAL A 119 -2.69 -0.29 13.68
C VAL A 119 -2.65 -1.81 13.73
N ASP A 120 -3.71 -2.48 13.27
CA ASP A 120 -3.79 -3.94 13.26
C ASP A 120 -2.65 -4.53 12.41
N GLU A 121 -2.42 -3.98 11.21
CA GLU A 121 -1.32 -4.38 10.32
C GLU A 121 0.06 -4.24 10.97
N LEU A 122 0.36 -3.06 11.51
CA LEU A 122 1.67 -2.79 12.10
C LEU A 122 1.91 -3.59 13.38
N ARG A 123 0.85 -3.87 14.14
CA ARG A 123 0.94 -4.77 15.29
C ARG A 123 1.33 -6.18 14.83
N ILE A 124 0.74 -6.69 13.76
CA ILE A 124 1.07 -8.01 13.22
C ILE A 124 2.50 -8.05 12.69
N ARG A 125 2.87 -7.09 11.83
CA ARG A 125 4.22 -7.04 11.21
C ARG A 125 5.35 -6.76 12.19
N SER A 126 5.06 -6.01 13.27
CA SER A 126 6.02 -5.81 14.35
C SER A 126 6.07 -6.97 15.35
N GLY A 127 5.24 -8.01 15.20
CA GLY A 127 5.11 -9.08 16.21
C GLY A 127 4.67 -8.55 17.57
N GLY A 128 3.88 -7.47 17.60
CA GLY A 128 3.43 -6.79 18.80
C GLY A 128 4.43 -5.79 19.40
N ARG A 129 5.62 -5.61 18.81
CA ARG A 129 6.63 -4.66 19.31
C ARG A 129 6.23 -3.20 19.18
N LEU A 130 5.39 -2.87 18.18
CA LEU A 130 4.88 -1.52 17.99
C LEU A 130 3.58 -1.33 18.78
N VAL A 131 3.64 -0.48 19.80
CA VAL A 131 2.47 -0.11 20.61
C VAL A 131 1.90 1.20 20.10
N LEU A 132 0.81 1.11 19.34
CA LEU A 132 0.01 2.25 18.91
C LEU A 132 -1.25 2.35 19.75
N VAL A 133 -1.71 3.58 20.00
CA VAL A 133 -3.03 3.82 20.63
C VAL A 133 -4.12 3.25 19.75
N ASP A 134 -5.18 2.68 20.34
CA ASP A 134 -6.34 2.22 19.57
C ASP A 134 -7.12 3.43 19.05
N PRO A 135 -7.12 3.71 17.73
CA PRO A 135 -7.76 4.89 17.17
C PRO A 135 -9.29 4.82 17.26
N ARG A 136 -9.87 3.65 17.60
CA ARG A 136 -11.30 3.48 17.84
C ARG A 136 -11.73 4.05 19.19
N LEU A 137 -10.79 4.14 20.14
CA LEU A 137 -11.04 4.55 21.52
C LEU A 137 -10.36 5.88 21.88
N ALA A 138 -9.22 6.16 21.24
CA ALA A 138 -8.41 7.33 21.52
C ALA A 138 -8.93 8.58 20.78
N PRO A 139 -8.89 9.77 21.41
CA PRO A 139 -9.23 11.00 20.73
C PRO A 139 -8.18 11.35 19.64
N PRO A 140 -8.53 12.15 18.62
CA PRO A 140 -7.63 12.44 17.49
C PRO A 140 -6.25 13.00 17.88
N GLU A 141 -6.17 13.81 18.93
CA GLU A 141 -4.91 14.35 19.43
C GLU A 141 -4.00 13.30 20.06
N ALA A 142 -4.56 12.24 20.66
CA ALA A 142 -3.79 11.13 21.20
C ALA A 142 -3.16 10.31 20.08
N TRP A 143 -3.87 10.11 18.95
CA TRP A 143 -3.30 9.51 17.74
C TRP A 143 -2.10 10.31 17.25
N ARG A 144 -2.26 11.64 17.08
CA ARG A 144 -1.18 12.49 16.57
C ARG A 144 0.06 12.44 17.46
N ARG A 145 -0.10 12.60 18.79
CA ARG A 145 1.02 12.45 19.74
C ARG A 145 1.68 11.08 19.67
N CYS A 146 0.89 10.02 19.52
CA CYS A 146 1.41 8.66 19.39
C CYS A 146 2.28 8.53 18.12
N VAL A 147 1.82 9.02 16.97
CA VAL A 147 2.58 9.02 15.71
C VAL A 147 3.84 9.89 15.80
N ASP A 148 3.74 11.07 16.40
CA ASP A 148 4.88 11.99 16.56
C ASP A 148 5.98 11.38 17.45
N ALA A 149 5.59 10.60 18.47
CA ALA A 149 6.50 9.94 19.40
C ALA A 149 7.12 8.64 18.88
N LEU A 150 6.72 8.16 17.69
CA LEU A 150 7.34 6.98 17.10
C LEU A 150 8.83 7.23 16.84
N ASP A 151 9.64 6.19 16.94
CA ASP A 151 11.05 6.22 16.58
C ASP A 151 11.22 5.58 15.19
N ASP A 152 11.94 6.26 14.29
CA ASP A 152 12.25 5.72 12.97
C ASP A 152 13.11 4.45 13.07
N ALA A 153 13.93 4.31 14.13
CA ALA A 153 14.67 3.08 14.37
C ALA A 153 13.73 1.89 14.63
N VAL A 154 12.67 2.09 15.43
CA VAL A 154 11.65 1.06 15.70
C VAL A 154 10.86 0.74 14.43
N LEU A 155 10.41 1.77 13.70
CA LEU A 155 9.69 1.58 12.44
C LEU A 155 10.56 0.88 11.38
N GLY A 156 11.86 1.13 11.37
CA GLY A 156 12.82 0.47 10.47
C GLY A 156 13.01 -1.02 10.76
N THR A 157 12.60 -1.52 11.92
CA THR A 157 12.61 -2.97 12.24
C THR A 157 11.38 -3.71 11.73
N ILE A 158 10.39 -3.00 11.19
CA ILE A 158 9.16 -3.61 10.68
C ILE A 158 9.44 -4.20 9.31
N ASP A 159 9.35 -5.52 9.19
CA ASP A 159 9.47 -6.20 7.92
C ASP A 159 8.17 -6.04 7.12
N LEU A 160 8.21 -5.13 6.14
CA LEU A 160 7.11 -4.88 5.21
C LEU A 160 7.06 -5.90 4.07
N GLU A 161 8.13 -6.68 3.89
CA GLU A 161 8.27 -7.66 2.82
C GLU A 161 7.87 -9.06 3.27
N ALA A 162 7.98 -9.36 4.58
CA ALA A 162 7.44 -10.57 5.17
C ALA A 162 5.93 -10.72 4.86
N GLY A 163 5.55 -11.94 4.50
CA GLY A 163 4.15 -12.33 4.40
C GLY A 163 3.48 -12.39 5.78
N PHE A 164 2.19 -12.67 5.82
CA PHE A 164 1.56 -12.95 7.12
C PHE A 164 2.15 -14.20 7.76
N PRO A 165 2.28 -14.26 9.09
CA PRO A 165 2.93 -15.35 9.81
C PRO A 165 2.24 -16.73 9.72
N TRP A 166 1.24 -16.93 8.87
CA TRP A 166 0.60 -18.24 8.67
C TRP A 166 1.56 -19.28 8.08
N THR A 167 2.66 -18.87 7.45
CA THR A 167 3.62 -19.76 6.78
C THR A 167 4.76 -20.26 7.67
N ALA A 168 4.91 -19.72 8.88
CA ALA A 168 5.97 -20.12 9.82
C ALA A 168 5.51 -21.17 10.87
N ALA A 169 4.25 -21.60 10.80
CA ALA A 169 3.73 -22.74 11.56
C ALA A 169 3.53 -23.92 10.61
N SER A 170 4.61 -24.63 10.28
CA SER A 170 4.60 -25.94 9.63
C SER A 170 5.64 -26.82 10.28
#